data_AF-A0A965B599-F1
#
_entry.id   AF-A0A965B599-F1
#
_cell.length_a   1.000
_cell.length_b   1.000
_cell.length_c   1.000
_cell.angle_alpha   90.00
_cell.angle_beta   90.00
_cell.angle_gamma   90.00
#
_symmetry.space_group_name_H-M   'P 1'
#
loop_
_entity.id
_entity.type
_entity.pdbx_description
1 polymer ?
#
loop_
_entity_poly.entity_id
_entity_poly.type
_entity_poly.pdbx_seq_one_letter_code
_entity_poly.pdbx_strand_id
1 'polypeptide(L)'
;MTTAAQPLLLKLLDPATRPEPYPVFRQFLTAGPLQLPESNLVVFAGFDHCDEVLRHPASCSDRLKSTIVQRSVAAGEDARPFGTP
;
A
#
# COMPACT_ATOMS: atom_id res chain seq x y z
N MET A 1 17.87 -1.85 -2.51
CA MET A 1 17.45 -3.16 -1.96
C MET A 1 15.99 -3.46 -2.32
N THR A 2 15.63 -3.40 -3.60
CA THR A 2 14.22 -3.39 -4.06
C THR A 2 13.65 -4.80 -4.30
N THR A 3 14.50 -5.80 -4.51
CA THR A 3 14.09 -7.16 -4.90
C THR A 3 13.38 -7.97 -3.81
N ALA A 4 13.59 -7.67 -2.52
CA ALA A 4 13.01 -8.45 -1.42
C ALA A 4 11.55 -8.08 -1.08
N ALA A 5 11.07 -6.90 -1.50
CA ALA A 5 9.74 -6.40 -1.12
C ALA A 5 8.60 -7.01 -1.95
N GLN A 6 8.83 -7.23 -3.24
CA GLN A 6 7.80 -7.70 -4.18
C GLN A 6 7.32 -9.14 -3.91
N PRO A 7 8.20 -10.12 -3.60
CA PRO A 7 7.77 -11.47 -3.21
C PRO A 7 6.93 -11.49 -1.93
N LEU A 8 7.24 -10.61 -0.98
CA LEU A 8 6.52 -10.54 0.29
C LEU A 8 5.09 -9.98 0.11
N LEU A 9 4.93 -8.99 -0.77
CA LEU A 9 3.61 -8.47 -1.17
C LEU A 9 2.77 -9.53 -1.88
N LEU A 10 3.36 -10.28 -2.82
CA LEU A 10 2.66 -11.37 -3.50
C LEU A 10 2.21 -12.46 -2.53
N LYS A 11 3.04 -12.80 -1.54
CA LYS A 11 2.67 -13.74 -0.49
C LYS A 11 1.47 -13.26 0.32
N LEU A 12 1.39 -11.96 0.64
CA LEU A 12 0.22 -11.40 1.34
C LEU A 12 -1.07 -11.44 0.50
N LEU A 13 -0.96 -11.35 -0.83
CA LEU A 13 -2.09 -11.39 -1.75
C LEU A 13 -2.57 -12.81 -2.06
N ASP A 14 -1.73 -13.83 -1.82
CA ASP A 14 -2.06 -15.23 -2.04
C ASP A 14 -3.28 -15.65 -1.20
N PRO A 15 -4.39 -16.11 -1.81
CA PRO A 15 -5.57 -16.58 -1.09
C PRO A 15 -5.27 -17.67 -0.04
N ALA A 16 -4.25 -18.48 -0.27
CA ALA A 16 -3.84 -19.54 0.67
C ALA A 16 -3.33 -18.99 2.01
N THR A 17 -2.91 -17.73 2.07
CA THR A 17 -2.44 -17.09 3.31
C THR A 17 -3.56 -16.47 4.15
N ARG A 18 -4.77 -16.32 3.60
CA ARG A 18 -5.91 -15.69 4.30
C ARG A 18 -6.31 -16.37 5.61
N PRO A 19 -6.26 -17.71 5.77
CA PRO A 19 -6.55 -18.35 7.04
C PRO A 19 -5.54 -18.01 8.14
N GLU A 20 -4.28 -17.75 7.78
CA GLU A 20 -3.19 -17.45 8.72
C GLU A 20 -2.23 -16.39 8.16
N PRO A 21 -2.63 -15.10 8.12
CA PRO A 21 -1.84 -14.04 7.49
C PRO A 21 -0.75 -13.46 8.41
N TYR A 22 -0.88 -13.64 9.73
CA TYR A 22 -0.02 -13.01 10.73
C TYR A 22 1.48 -13.35 10.63
N PRO A 23 1.90 -14.58 10.24
CA PRO A 23 3.30 -14.86 9.95
C PRO A 23 3.86 -13.98 8.83
N VAL A 24 3.04 -13.63 7.82
CA VAL A 24 3.43 -12.70 6.74
C VAL A 24 3.53 -11.28 7.28
N PHE A 25 2.58 -10.82 8.09
CA PHE A 25 2.66 -9.50 8.73
C PHE A 25 3.91 -9.35 9.63
N ARG A 26 4.31 -10.40 10.34
CA ARG A 26 5.58 -10.42 11.10
C ARG A 26 6.79 -10.20 10.20
N GLN A 27 6.80 -10.75 8.99
CA GLN A 27 7.88 -10.53 8.03
C GLN A 27 7.95 -9.07 7.58
N PHE A 28 6.81 -8.41 7.36
CA PHE A 28 6.77 -6.97 7.08
C PHE A 28 7.28 -6.13 8.26
N LEU A 29 6.90 -6.47 9.49
CA LEU A 29 7.38 -5.78 10.69
C LEU A 29 8.92 -5.85 10.81
N THR A 30 9.50 -7.04 10.59
CA THR A 30 10.96 -7.24 10.63
C THR A 30 11.68 -6.50 9.50
N ALA A 31 11.06 -6.39 8.32
CA ALA A 31 11.67 -5.73 7.17
C ALA A 31 11.67 -4.18 7.28
N GLY A 32 10.83 -3.61 8.14
CA GLY A 32 10.64 -2.16 8.23
C GLY A 32 9.86 -1.58 7.04
N PRO A 33 9.83 -0.24 6.87
CA PRO A 33 9.14 0.40 5.75
C PRO A 33 9.67 -0.06 4.39
N LEU A 34 8.77 -0.58 3.55
CA LEU A 34 9.13 -1.04 2.20
C LEU A 34 8.84 0.07 1.18
N GLN A 35 9.86 0.53 0.48
CA GLN A 35 9.75 1.55 -0.55
C GLN A 35 9.82 0.93 -1.94
N LEU A 36 8.77 1.09 -2.74
CA LEU A 36 8.67 0.65 -4.13
C LEU A 36 8.34 1.85 -5.03
N PRO A 37 9.31 2.77 -5.24
CA PRO A 37 9.07 4.02 -5.97
C PRO A 37 8.65 3.78 -7.42
N GLU A 38 9.19 2.75 -8.08
CA GLU A 38 8.81 2.34 -9.45
C GLU A 38 7.32 1.95 -9.55
N SER A 39 6.72 1.51 -8.43
CA SER A 39 5.30 1.16 -8.33
C SER A 39 4.46 2.25 -7.65
N ASN A 40 5.05 3.43 -7.36
CA ASN A 40 4.41 4.51 -6.61
C ASN A 40 3.81 4.05 -5.26
N LEU A 41 4.49 3.13 -4.57
CA LEU A 41 3.99 2.47 -3.36
C LEU A 41 5.02 2.53 -2.22
N VAL A 42 4.54 2.81 -1.02
CA VAL A 42 5.26 2.58 0.24
C VAL A 42 4.36 1.78 1.16
N VAL A 43 4.91 0.78 1.84
CA VAL A 43 4.17 -0.07 2.79
C VAL A 43 4.76 0.09 4.18
N PHE A 44 3.90 0.54 5.10
CA PHE A 44 4.19 0.64 6.53
C PHE A 44 3.45 -0.47 7.26
N ALA A 45 4.16 -1.19 8.13
CA ALA A 45 3.58 -2.24 8.97
C ALA A 45 3.73 -1.97 10.47
N GLY A 46 4.76 -1.22 10.87
CA GLY A 46 5.01 -0.87 12.26
C GLY A 46 3.97 0.10 12.79
N PHE A 47 3.59 -0.07 14.07
CA PHE A 47 2.59 0.76 14.73
C PHE A 47 2.89 2.25 14.60
N ASP A 48 4.11 2.68 14.96
CA ASP A 48 4.50 4.09 14.96
C ASP A 48 4.43 4.73 13.56
N HIS A 49 4.84 3.98 12.53
CA HIS A 49 4.75 4.47 11.15
C HIS A 49 3.30 4.57 10.67
N CYS A 50 2.45 3.59 11.00
CA CYS A 50 1.03 3.65 10.68
C CYS A 50 0.36 4.84 11.39
N ASP A 51 0.71 5.05 12.67
CA ASP A 51 0.23 6.15 13.49
C ASP A 51 0.63 7.52 12.92
N GLU A 52 1.90 7.66 12.52
CA GLU A 52 2.42 8.87 11.89
C GLU A 52 1.69 9.18 10.58
N VAL A 53 1.55 8.19 9.68
CA VAL A 53 0.87 8.39 8.39
C VAL A 53 -0.58 8.80 8.58
N LEU A 54 -1.30 8.22 9.56
CA LEU A 54 -2.69 8.58 9.84
C LEU A 54 -2.84 10.01 10.38
N ARG A 55 -1.80 10.58 10.99
CA ARG A 55 -1.82 11.95 11.56
C ARG A 55 -1.07 12.98 10.73
N HIS A 56 -0.30 12.55 9.73
CA HIS A 56 0.54 13.44 8.95
C HIS A 56 -0.33 14.43 8.14
N PRO A 57 -0.07 15.75 8.21
CA PRO A 57 -0.93 16.76 7.57
C PRO A 57 -0.94 16.69 6.04
N ALA A 58 0.06 16.04 5.44
CA ALA A 58 0.11 15.81 3.99
C ALA A 58 -0.57 14.49 3.55
N SER A 59 -0.98 13.63 4.48
CA SER A 59 -1.69 12.40 4.14
C SER A 59 -3.08 12.73 3.59
N CYS A 60 -3.51 11.99 2.57
CA CYS A 60 -4.79 12.25 1.93
C CYS A 60 -5.47 10.98 1.46
N SER A 61 -6.79 10.94 1.63
CA SER A 61 -7.67 9.87 1.15
C SER A 61 -8.37 10.21 -0.17
N ASP A 62 -8.20 11.44 -0.69
CA ASP A 62 -8.69 11.80 -2.01
C ASP A 62 -7.88 11.06 -3.09
N ARG A 63 -8.52 10.06 -3.69
CA ARG A 63 -7.93 9.21 -4.72
C ARG A 63 -7.37 9.98 -5.91
N LEU A 64 -7.89 11.17 -6.23
CA LEU A 64 -7.40 11.97 -7.37
C LEU A 64 -6.00 12.54 -7.13
N LYS A 65 -5.50 12.50 -5.90
CA LYS A 65 -4.10 12.84 -5.56
C LYS A 65 -3.14 11.66 -5.71
N SER A 66 -3.63 10.45 -5.98
CA SER A 66 -2.77 9.28 -6.22
C SER A 66 -2.23 9.28 -7.65
N THR A 67 -0.92 9.17 -7.80
CA THR A 67 -0.25 9.03 -9.11
C THR A 67 -0.80 7.84 -9.90
N ILE A 68 -1.13 6.72 -9.23
CA ILE A 68 -1.68 5.52 -9.89
C ILE A 68 -3.04 5.84 -10.52
N VAL A 69 -3.90 6.55 -9.78
CA VAL A 69 -5.23 6.96 -10.26
C VAL A 69 -5.13 8.02 -11.36
N GLN A 70 -4.23 8.98 -11.25
CA GLN A 70 -4.03 9.99 -12.30
C GLN A 70 -3.59 9.34 -13.62
N ARG A 71 -2.72 8.32 -13.57
CA ARG A 71 -2.32 7.55 -14.76
C ARG A 71 -3.47 6.76 -15.36
N SER A 72 -4.31 6.13 -14.54
CA SER A 72 -5.45 5.35 -15.05
C SER A 72 -6.49 6.25 -15.72
N VAL A 73 -6.77 7.42 -15.14
CA VAL A 73 -7.64 8.44 -15.74
C VAL A 73 -7.04 8.96 -17.05
N ALA A 74 -5.73 9.24 -17.09
CA ALA A 74 -5.06 9.65 -18.33
C ALA A 74 -5.08 8.56 -19.42
N ALA A 75 -5.15 7.28 -19.03
CA ALA A 75 -5.34 6.14 -19.92
C ALA A 75 -6.80 5.93 -20.36
N GLY A 76 -7.73 6.78 -19.89
CA GLY A 76 -9.15 6.75 -20.28
C GLY A 76 -10.04 5.94 -19.35
N GLU A 77 -9.55 5.49 -18.19
CA GLU A 77 -10.42 4.84 -17.19
C GLU A 77 -11.27 5.86 -16.44
N ASP A 78 -12.53 5.48 -16.17
CA ASP A 78 -13.41 6.30 -15.35
C ASP A 78 -12.92 6.36 -13.90
N ALA A 79 -12.93 7.58 -13.39
CA ALA A 79 -12.57 7.87 -12.02
C ALA A 79 -13.69 7.31 -11.09
N ARG A 80 -13.42 6.27 -10.28
CA ARG A 80 -14.44 5.67 -9.37
C ARG A 80 -15.21 6.72 -8.56
N PRO A 81 -16.55 6.69 -8.49
CA PRO A 81 -17.28 7.69 -7.71
C PRO A 81 -16.86 7.67 -6.24
N PHE A 82 -16.97 8.81 -5.56
CA PHE A 82 -16.88 8.84 -4.10
C PHE A 82 -17.96 7.90 -3.52
N GLY A 83 -17.62 7.16 -2.46
CA GLY A 83 -18.60 6.35 -1.76
C GLY A 83 -19.73 7.22 -1.19
N THR A 84 -20.94 6.67 -1.13
CA THR A 84 -22.04 7.30 -0.38
C THR A 84 -21.67 7.37 1.12
N PRO A 85 -22.02 8.47 1.81
CA PRO A 85 -21.78 8.63 3.24
C PRO A 85 -22.53 7.61 4.09
#